data_AF-A0A948Q547-F1
#
_entry.id   AF-A0A948Q547-F1
#
_cell.length_a   1.000
_cell.length_b   1.000
_cell.length_c   1.000
_cell.angle_alpha   90.00
_cell.angle_beta   90.00
_cell.angle_gamma   90.00
#
_symmetry.space_group_name_H-M   'P 1'
#
loop_
_entity.id
_entity.type
_entity.pdbx_description
1 polymer ?
#
loop_
_entity_poly.entity_id
_entity_poly.type
_entity_poly.pdbx_seq_one_letter_code
_entity_poly.pdbx_strand_id
1 'polypeptide(L)'
;MTFRRRGTGPLLSRHDIPAMPPHITDPSSVFNPGAVMLPQDDGSPGRVILLLRVQTRGRKTFTVPAATRPGKPFRISDHPVEFVGLQDFWTPLGMPAMRVFHVYDPRITMLDGELMVTTAVDTERGCRLAIWRAAGSRDGDFAGLERLELIGFAGDHDTRNGVLF
;
A
#
# COMPACT_ATOMS: atom_id res chain seq x y z
N MET A 1 6.65 15.71 -24.85
CA MET A 1 5.93 14.58 -24.19
C MET A 1 4.45 14.95 -24.14
N THR A 2 3.57 14.13 -24.69
CA THR A 2 2.12 14.39 -24.68
C THR A 2 1.47 13.52 -23.63
N PHE A 3 1.00 14.11 -22.53
CA PHE A 3 0.24 13.39 -21.52
C PHE A 3 -1.19 13.19 -22.01
N ARG A 4 -1.64 11.94 -22.11
CA ARG A 4 -3.03 11.59 -22.40
C ARG A 4 -3.71 11.14 -21.12
N ARG A 5 -4.68 11.93 -20.64
CA ARG A 5 -5.50 11.56 -19.48
C ARG A 5 -6.43 10.42 -19.87
N ARG A 6 -6.58 9.43 -18.98
CA ARG A 6 -7.60 8.39 -19.13
C ARG A 6 -8.94 8.93 -18.65
N GLY A 7 -9.86 9.17 -19.57
CA GLY A 7 -11.19 9.71 -19.28
C GLY A 7 -11.20 11.14 -18.74
N THR A 8 -12.36 11.61 -18.31
CA THR A 8 -12.58 12.97 -17.79
C THR A 8 -12.54 13.06 -16.26
N GLY A 9 -12.71 11.94 -15.56
CA GLY A 9 -12.78 11.86 -14.10
C GLY A 9 -11.51 11.34 -13.42
N PRO A 10 -11.54 11.15 -12.09
CA PRO A 10 -10.56 10.32 -11.41
C PRO A 10 -10.78 8.83 -11.76
N LEU A 11 -9.72 8.02 -11.67
CA LEU A 11 -9.85 6.56 -11.84
C LEU A 11 -10.58 5.91 -10.67
N LEU A 12 -10.39 6.45 -9.47
CA LEU A 12 -11.02 6.05 -8.21
C LEU A 12 -11.29 7.30 -7.38
N SER A 13 -12.40 7.30 -6.66
CA SER A 13 -12.84 8.34 -5.75
C SER A 13 -13.20 7.73 -4.39
N ARG A 14 -13.44 8.58 -3.39
CA ARG A 14 -13.90 8.13 -2.07
C ARG A 14 -15.22 7.35 -2.13
N HIS A 15 -16.04 7.55 -3.16
CA HIS A 15 -17.31 6.86 -3.34
C HIS A 15 -17.14 5.40 -3.79
N ASP A 16 -15.96 5.06 -4.30
CA ASP A 16 -15.61 3.70 -4.72
C ASP A 16 -15.06 2.86 -3.56
N ILE A 17 -14.76 3.49 -2.41
CA ILE A 17 -14.22 2.81 -1.23
C ILE A 17 -15.39 2.29 -0.38
N PRO A 18 -15.53 0.96 -0.19
CA PRO A 18 -16.58 0.42 0.65
C PRO A 18 -16.33 0.77 2.12
N ALA A 19 -17.40 0.79 2.91
CA ALA A 19 -17.27 0.92 4.36
C ALA A 19 -16.63 -0.36 4.93
N MET A 20 -15.62 -0.20 5.79
CA MET A 20 -14.90 -1.27 6.48
C MET A 20 -14.89 -0.98 8.00
N PRO A 21 -15.99 -1.24 8.73
CA PRO A 21 -16.07 -0.97 10.16
C PRO A 21 -15.06 -1.80 10.99
N PRO A 22 -14.59 -1.28 12.15
CA PRO A 22 -14.86 0.06 12.68
C PRO A 22 -13.94 1.14 12.09
N HIS A 23 -13.03 0.78 11.18
CA HIS A 23 -11.87 1.59 10.84
C HIS A 23 -12.10 2.60 9.71
N ILE A 24 -12.83 2.21 8.66
CA ILE A 24 -13.10 3.04 7.47
C ILE A 24 -14.62 3.12 7.27
N THR A 25 -15.30 3.95 8.05
CA THR A 25 -16.76 4.15 7.92
C THR A 25 -17.12 5.39 7.09
N ASP A 26 -16.21 6.36 7.00
CA ASP A 26 -16.43 7.65 6.34
C ASP A 26 -15.14 8.12 5.62
N PRO A 27 -14.82 7.53 4.46
CA PRO A 27 -13.65 7.90 3.68
C PRO A 27 -13.83 9.33 3.13
N SER A 28 -12.82 10.17 3.40
CA SER A 28 -12.75 11.55 2.91
C SER A 28 -12.01 11.66 1.59
N SER A 29 -11.01 10.80 1.35
CA SER A 29 -10.18 10.83 0.14
C SER A 29 -9.50 9.49 -0.13
N VAL A 30 -9.14 9.27 -1.39
CA VAL A 30 -8.32 8.16 -1.89
C VAL A 30 -7.28 8.73 -2.85
N PHE A 31 -5.99 8.46 -2.60
CA PHE A 31 -4.90 9.07 -3.36
C PHE A 31 -3.58 8.30 -3.19
N ASN A 32 -2.50 8.80 -3.80
CA ASN A 32 -1.12 8.31 -3.70
C ASN A 32 -0.95 6.79 -3.67
N PRO A 33 -1.44 6.06 -4.70
CA PRO A 33 -1.29 4.63 -4.71
C PRO A 33 0.14 4.20 -5.05
N GLY A 34 0.59 3.14 -4.42
CA GLY A 34 1.63 2.28 -4.99
C GLY A 34 1.02 1.48 -6.12
N ALA A 35 1.76 1.22 -7.19
CA ALA A 35 1.24 0.53 -8.36
C ALA A 35 2.23 -0.51 -8.88
N VAL A 36 1.71 -1.67 -9.28
CA VAL A 36 2.45 -2.69 -10.03
C VAL A 36 1.56 -3.25 -11.13
N MET A 37 2.17 -3.57 -12.27
CA MET A 37 1.53 -4.35 -13.33
C MET A 37 2.16 -5.73 -13.33
N LEU A 38 1.35 -6.75 -13.05
CA LEU A 38 1.77 -8.14 -13.12
C LEU A 38 1.48 -8.70 -14.52
N PRO A 39 2.50 -9.17 -15.26
CA PRO A 39 2.28 -9.79 -16.56
C PRO A 39 1.45 -11.08 -16.43
N GLN A 40 0.85 -11.53 -17.53
CA GLN A 40 0.28 -12.86 -17.64
C GLN A 40 1.18 -13.72 -18.54
N ASP A 41 1.29 -15.02 -18.21
CA ASP A 41 2.19 -15.95 -18.90
C ASP A 41 1.81 -16.16 -20.38
N ASP A 42 0.55 -15.92 -20.74
CA ASP A 42 0.00 -16.06 -22.08
C ASP A 42 0.22 -14.82 -22.97
N GLY A 43 0.95 -13.81 -22.49
CA GLY A 43 1.21 -12.56 -23.20
C GLY A 43 0.01 -11.61 -23.25
N SER A 44 -1.11 -11.93 -22.58
CA SER A 44 -2.24 -11.02 -22.45
C SER A 44 -1.89 -9.82 -21.55
N PRO A 45 -2.63 -8.69 -21.63
CA PRO A 45 -2.27 -7.51 -20.87
C PRO A 45 -2.45 -7.74 -19.37
N GLY A 46 -1.42 -7.34 -18.61
CA GLY A 46 -1.26 -7.67 -17.20
C GLY A 46 -2.37 -7.16 -16.28
N ARG A 47 -2.45 -7.77 -15.09
CA ARG A 47 -3.27 -7.29 -13.98
C ARG A 47 -2.57 -6.08 -13.35
N VAL A 48 -3.29 -4.98 -13.17
CA VAL A 48 -2.79 -3.83 -12.40
C VAL A 48 -3.26 -3.98 -10.97
N ILE A 49 -2.33 -3.86 -10.02
CA ILE A 49 -2.63 -3.81 -8.59
C ILE A 49 -2.16 -2.47 -8.04
N LEU A 50 -3.02 -1.86 -7.23
CA LEU A 50 -2.77 -0.64 -6.51
C LEU A 50 -2.82 -0.89 -5.01
N LEU A 51 -1.94 -0.25 -4.26
CA LEU A 51 -2.07 -0.08 -2.82
C LEU A 51 -2.48 1.37 -2.57
N LEU A 52 -3.77 1.61 -2.37
CA LEU A 52 -4.37 2.93 -2.24
C LEU A 52 -4.10 3.52 -0.85
N ARG A 53 -3.78 4.82 -0.76
CA ARG A 53 -3.91 5.54 0.51
C ARG A 53 -5.34 6.05 0.65
N VAL A 54 -6.07 5.50 1.61
CA VAL A 54 -7.42 5.94 1.97
C VAL A 54 -7.33 6.74 3.26
N GLN A 55 -7.96 7.92 3.31
CA GLN A 55 -8.01 8.76 4.51
C GLN A 55 -9.45 8.99 4.95
N THR A 56 -9.74 8.79 6.23
CA THR A 56 -11.05 9.11 6.83
C THR A 56 -11.15 10.59 7.23
N ARG A 57 -12.35 11.11 7.52
CA ARG A 57 -12.49 12.52 7.98
C ARG A 57 -11.70 12.84 9.25
N GLY A 58 -11.47 11.84 10.12
CA GLY A 58 -10.58 11.96 11.28
C GLY A 58 -9.08 12.00 10.92
N ARG A 59 -8.73 12.14 9.64
CA ARG A 59 -7.37 12.18 9.07
C ARG A 59 -6.55 10.90 9.23
N LYS A 60 -7.11 9.85 9.84
CA LYS A 60 -6.49 8.52 9.89
C LYS A 60 -6.36 7.94 8.48
N THR A 61 -5.21 7.35 8.19
CA THR A 61 -4.91 6.77 6.88
C THR A 61 -4.84 5.26 6.96
N PHE A 62 -5.21 4.61 5.86
CA PHE A 62 -5.17 3.18 5.68
C PHE A 62 -4.60 2.88 4.29
N THR A 63 -3.94 1.74 4.17
CA THR A 63 -3.55 1.20 2.86
C THR A 63 -4.60 0.18 2.45
N VAL A 64 -5.19 0.32 1.26
CA VAL A 64 -6.27 -0.56 0.78
C VAL A 64 -5.89 -1.12 -0.59
N PRO A 65 -5.82 -2.45 -0.76
CA PRO A 65 -5.57 -3.05 -2.06
C PRO A 65 -6.70 -2.79 -3.05
N ALA A 66 -6.35 -2.59 -4.31
CA ALA A 66 -7.28 -2.56 -5.43
C ALA A 66 -6.65 -3.23 -6.65
N ALA A 67 -7.42 -3.97 -7.42
CA ALA A 67 -6.93 -4.67 -8.60
C ALA A 67 -7.87 -4.46 -9.79
N THR A 68 -7.29 -4.43 -10.99
CA THR A 68 -8.07 -4.41 -12.22
C THR A 68 -7.40 -5.22 -13.32
N ARG A 69 -8.22 -5.69 -14.25
CA ARG A 69 -7.79 -6.33 -15.50
C ARG A 69 -8.20 -5.45 -16.68
N PRO A 70 -7.58 -5.62 -17.86
CA PRO A 70 -7.95 -4.86 -19.04
C PRO A 70 -9.47 -4.86 -19.30
N GLY A 71 -10.03 -3.66 -19.48
CA GLY A 71 -11.47 -3.48 -19.74
C GLY A 71 -12.41 -3.72 -18.54
N LYS A 72 -11.89 -4.01 -17.34
CA LYS A 72 -12.71 -4.21 -16.13
C LYS A 72 -12.61 -3.00 -15.19
N PRO A 73 -13.62 -2.73 -14.35
CA PRO A 73 -13.48 -1.77 -13.25
C PRO A 73 -12.45 -2.26 -12.23
N PHE A 74 -12.06 -1.38 -11.31
CA PHE A 74 -11.26 -1.80 -10.15
C PHE A 74 -12.14 -2.57 -9.16
N ARG A 75 -11.63 -3.71 -8.69
CA ARG A 75 -12.10 -4.36 -7.47
C ARG A 75 -11.29 -3.80 -6.31
N ILE A 76 -11.97 -3.33 -5.27
CA ILE A 76 -11.35 -2.84 -4.03
C ILE A 76 -11.44 -3.95 -2.99
N SER A 77 -10.39 -4.13 -2.19
CA SER A 77 -10.44 -5.00 -1.02
C SER A 77 -11.54 -4.54 -0.06
N ASP A 78 -12.15 -5.48 0.67
CA ASP A 78 -13.11 -5.21 1.74
C ASP A 78 -12.44 -5.01 3.11
N HIS A 79 -11.11 -5.15 3.17
CA HIS A 79 -10.28 -4.88 4.33
C HIS A 79 -9.01 -4.11 3.94
N PRO A 80 -8.47 -3.26 4.84
CA PRO A 80 -7.17 -2.64 4.63
C PRO A 80 -6.07 -3.69 4.71
N VAL A 81 -4.89 -3.33 4.21
CA VAL A 81 -3.66 -4.12 4.37
C VAL A 81 -3.39 -4.40 5.85
N GLU A 82 -3.11 -5.65 6.17
CA GLU A 82 -2.56 -6.06 7.45
C GLU A 82 -1.04 -5.83 7.44
N PHE A 83 -0.55 -4.94 8.32
CA PHE A 83 0.88 -4.73 8.52
C PHE A 83 1.35 -5.55 9.72
N VAL A 84 2.29 -6.46 9.49
CA VAL A 84 2.82 -7.40 10.49
C VAL A 84 4.29 -7.08 10.78
N GLY A 85 4.68 -7.14 12.05
CA GLY A 85 6.06 -6.97 12.50
C GLY A 85 6.38 -5.56 13.01
N LEU A 86 5.49 -4.58 12.83
CA LEU A 86 5.64 -3.26 13.47
C LEU A 86 5.60 -3.35 14.99
N GLN A 87 4.77 -4.25 15.51
CA GLN A 87 4.64 -4.52 16.94
C GLN A 87 5.89 -5.21 17.52
N ASP A 88 6.63 -5.96 16.71
CA ASP A 88 7.78 -6.74 17.12
C ASP A 88 9.07 -5.91 17.16
N PHE A 89 9.03 -4.65 16.70
CA PHE A 89 10.03 -3.64 17.02
C PHE A 89 9.92 -3.10 18.47
N TRP A 90 9.37 -3.90 19.38
CA TRP A 90 9.62 -3.87 20.83
C TRP A 90 10.93 -4.60 21.10
N THR A 91 12.04 -3.94 20.81
CA THR A 91 13.20 -4.73 20.39
C THR A 91 14.09 -5.28 21.53
N PRO A 92 14.68 -6.47 21.31
CA PRO A 92 16.03 -6.86 21.78
C PRO A 92 17.19 -6.11 21.08
N LEU A 93 16.89 -5.13 20.21
CA LEU A 93 17.80 -4.29 19.40
C LEU A 93 17.85 -2.82 19.90
N GLY A 94 17.37 -2.52 21.10
CA GLY A 94 17.60 -1.24 21.78
C GLY A 94 16.85 0.00 21.25
N MET A 95 15.86 -0.15 20.35
CA MET A 95 14.98 0.98 19.98
C MET A 95 13.74 1.01 20.88
N PRO A 96 13.40 2.17 21.52
CA PRO A 96 12.20 2.29 22.34
C PRO A 96 10.94 2.16 21.48
N ALA A 97 9.88 1.59 22.06
CA ALA A 97 8.56 1.50 21.44
C ALA A 97 8.13 2.87 20.89
N MET A 98 7.94 2.97 19.57
CA MET A 98 7.50 4.22 18.92
C MET A 98 6.02 4.15 18.63
N ARG A 99 5.28 5.18 19.02
CA ARG A 99 3.90 5.36 18.56
C ARG A 99 3.89 5.64 17.05
N VAL A 100 3.27 4.74 16.29
CA VAL A 100 3.01 4.91 14.85
C VAL A 100 1.67 5.64 14.67
N PHE A 101 1.68 6.74 13.91
CA PHE A 101 0.47 7.48 13.56
C PHE A 101 -0.09 7.06 12.20
N HIS A 102 0.80 6.90 11.21
CA HIS A 102 0.41 6.61 9.83
C HIS A 102 1.42 5.68 9.15
N VAL A 103 0.92 4.74 8.35
CA VAL A 103 1.68 4.05 7.31
C VAL A 103 1.05 4.44 5.96
N TYR A 104 1.84 5.03 5.05
CA TYR A 104 1.27 5.69 3.88
C TYR A 104 2.25 5.79 2.70
N ASP A 105 1.69 6.22 1.56
CA ASP A 105 2.36 6.42 0.27
C ASP A 105 3.20 5.21 -0.17
N PRO A 106 2.57 4.02 -0.33
CA PRO A 106 3.26 2.80 -0.69
C PRO A 106 3.90 2.91 -2.08
N ARG A 107 5.02 2.21 -2.29
CA ARG A 107 5.62 1.95 -3.60
C ARG A 107 5.86 0.47 -3.73
N ILE A 108 5.47 -0.12 -4.86
CA ILE A 108 5.53 -1.57 -5.09
C ILE A 108 6.61 -1.83 -6.13
N THR A 109 7.52 -2.76 -5.83
CA THR A 109 8.58 -3.20 -6.74
C THR A 109 8.59 -4.72 -6.77
N MET A 110 8.68 -5.31 -7.96
CA MET A 110 8.99 -6.73 -8.11
C MET A 110 10.51 -6.90 -8.02
N LEU A 111 11.00 -7.66 -7.06
CA LEU A 111 12.42 -7.94 -6.85
C LEU A 111 12.59 -9.45 -6.65
N ASP A 112 13.39 -10.10 -7.50
CA ASP A 112 13.66 -11.55 -7.46
C ASP A 112 12.40 -12.43 -7.35
N GLY A 113 11.33 -12.04 -8.07
CA GLY A 113 10.05 -12.75 -8.07
C GLY A 113 9.21 -12.54 -6.80
N GLU A 114 9.58 -11.59 -5.95
CA GLU A 114 8.81 -11.16 -4.78
C GLU A 114 8.27 -9.73 -4.94
N LEU A 115 7.06 -9.52 -4.44
CA LEU A 115 6.51 -8.17 -4.34
C LEU A 115 7.01 -7.51 -3.05
N MET A 116 7.86 -6.51 -3.23
CA MET A 116 8.40 -5.69 -2.17
C MET A 116 7.65 -4.36 -2.13
N VAL A 117 7.38 -3.86 -0.94
CA VAL A 117 6.72 -2.58 -0.74
C VAL A 117 7.61 -1.68 0.10
N THR A 118 7.67 -0.40 -0.24
CA THR A 118 8.20 0.62 0.67
C THR A 118 7.09 1.57 1.07
N THR A 119 7.08 2.03 2.32
CA THR A 119 6.11 3.01 2.82
C THR A 119 6.80 4.04 3.71
N ALA A 120 6.19 5.22 3.78
CA ALA A 120 6.48 6.16 4.85
C ALA A 120 5.72 5.75 6.12
N VAL A 121 6.43 5.69 7.25
CA VAL A 121 5.89 5.40 8.58
C VAL A 121 6.09 6.64 9.43
N ASP A 122 5.00 7.36 9.71
CA ASP A 122 5.01 8.53 10.59
C ASP A 122 4.89 8.11 12.05
N THR A 123 5.80 8.61 12.87
CA THR A 123 5.94 8.24 14.28
C THR A 123 6.15 9.48 15.13
N GLU A 124 6.08 9.33 16.45
CA GLU A 124 6.43 10.41 17.38
C GLU A 124 7.91 10.85 17.32
N ARG A 125 8.79 10.08 16.66
CA ARG A 125 10.23 10.37 16.50
C ARG A 125 10.60 10.77 15.07
N GLY A 126 9.61 11.17 14.28
CA GLY A 126 9.76 11.54 12.87
C GLY A 126 9.34 10.42 11.93
N CYS A 127 9.68 10.58 10.64
CA CYS A 127 9.20 9.67 9.60
C CYS A 127 10.27 8.67 9.18
N ARG A 128 9.92 7.39 9.10
CA ARG A 128 10.84 6.31 8.70
C ARG A 128 10.40 5.69 7.38
N LEU A 129 11.36 5.17 6.63
CA LEU A 129 11.10 4.38 5.43
C LEU A 129 11.13 2.90 5.80
N ALA A 130 9.97 2.25 5.79
CA ALA A 130 9.84 0.82 6.03
C ALA A 130 9.88 0.04 4.71
N ILE A 131 10.48 -1.14 4.75
CA ILE A 131 10.53 -2.11 3.67
C ILE A 131 9.71 -3.32 4.09
N TRP A 132 8.83 -3.77 3.21
CA TRP A 132 7.89 -4.84 3.45
C TRP A 132 7.96 -5.89 2.34
N ARG A 133 7.63 -7.12 2.71
CA ARG A 133 7.39 -8.22 1.77
C ARG A 133 5.89 -8.51 1.73
N ALA A 134 5.34 -8.73 0.53
CA ALA A 134 3.99 -9.28 0.37
C ALA A 134 3.94 -10.71 0.95
N ALA A 135 3.01 -10.93 1.88
CA ALA A 135 2.91 -12.17 2.66
C ALA A 135 1.53 -12.82 2.63
N GLY A 136 0.57 -12.23 1.89
CA GLY A 136 -0.71 -12.86 1.63
C GLY A 136 -0.64 -13.93 0.51
N SER A 137 -1.79 -14.35 0.01
CA SER A 137 -1.87 -15.37 -1.04
C SER A 137 -1.47 -14.80 -2.41
N ARG A 138 -0.40 -15.34 -2.99
CA ARG A 138 0.08 -14.94 -4.33
C ARG A 138 -0.95 -15.19 -5.44
N ASP A 139 -1.75 -16.25 -5.30
CA ASP A 139 -2.80 -16.61 -6.25
C ASP A 139 -4.11 -15.83 -6.02
N GLY A 140 -4.16 -15.00 -4.97
CA GLY A 140 -5.30 -14.16 -4.63
C GLY A 140 -5.51 -12.97 -5.58
N ASP A 141 -6.62 -12.27 -5.36
CA ASP A 141 -7.02 -11.10 -6.15
C ASP A 141 -5.99 -9.95 -6.11
N PHE A 142 -5.18 -9.88 -5.05
CA PHE A 142 -4.22 -8.81 -4.80
C PHE A 142 -2.76 -9.28 -4.74
N ALA A 143 -2.46 -10.53 -5.17
CA ALA A 143 -1.10 -11.11 -5.19
C ALA A 143 -0.35 -11.01 -3.85
N GLY A 144 -1.07 -11.25 -2.75
CA GLY A 144 -0.51 -11.25 -1.40
C GLY A 144 -0.26 -9.87 -0.80
N LEU A 145 -0.61 -8.79 -1.51
CA LEU A 145 -0.47 -7.42 -1.02
C LEU A 145 -1.51 -7.03 0.03
N GLU A 146 -2.48 -7.90 0.33
CA GLU A 146 -3.40 -7.75 1.46
C GLU A 146 -2.72 -7.88 2.83
N ARG A 147 -1.53 -8.50 2.87
CA ARG A 147 -0.71 -8.65 4.09
C ARG A 147 0.73 -8.30 3.78
N LEU A 148 1.32 -7.40 4.57
CA LEU A 148 2.69 -6.93 4.42
C LEU A 148 3.49 -7.25 5.69
N GLU A 149 4.54 -8.05 5.53
CA GLU A 149 5.47 -8.39 6.60
C GLU A 149 6.66 -7.44 6.56
N LEU A 150 6.95 -6.81 7.71
CA LEU A 150 8.07 -5.89 7.85
C LEU A 150 9.39 -6.65 7.70
N ILE A 151 10.22 -6.20 6.76
CA ILE A 151 11.62 -6.65 6.66
C ILE A 151 12.50 -5.77 7.56
N GLY A 152 12.24 -4.46 7.58
CA GLY A 152 12.96 -3.52 8.41
C GLY A 152 12.79 -2.08 7.95
N PHE A 153 13.57 -1.18 8.55
CA PHE A 153 13.66 0.21 8.15
C PHE A 153 14.95 0.45 7.36
N ALA A 154 14.91 1.31 6.35
CA ALA A 154 16.08 1.64 5.53
C ALA A 154 17.15 2.47 6.28
N GLY A 155 16.85 2.91 7.50
CA GLY A 155 17.74 3.70 8.35
C GLY A 155 16.99 4.29 9.55
N ASP A 156 17.68 5.09 10.35
CA ASP A 156 17.18 5.72 11.58
C ASP A 156 16.87 7.23 11.43
N HIS A 157 17.24 7.83 10.29
CA HIS A 157 17.00 9.23 9.96
C HIS A 157 15.61 9.45 9.35
N ASP A 158 15.19 10.72 9.33
CA ASP A 158 13.95 11.13 8.71
C ASP A 158 14.03 10.97 7.18
N THR A 159 13.29 10.01 6.65
CA THR A 159 13.29 9.72 5.21
C THR A 159 11.93 9.25 4.70
N ARG A 160 11.64 9.60 3.45
CA ARG A 160 10.38 9.33 2.73
C ARG A 160 10.69 9.10 1.26
N ASN A 161 9.69 8.62 0.51
CA ASN A 161 9.77 8.48 -0.95
C ASN A 161 10.84 7.50 -1.46
N GLY A 162 11.28 6.54 -0.64
CA GLY A 162 12.15 5.47 -1.11
C GLY A 162 11.49 4.61 -2.17
N VAL A 163 12.31 4.06 -3.06
CA VAL A 163 11.91 3.13 -4.12
C VAL A 163 13.01 2.08 -4.24
N LEU A 164 12.63 0.82 -4.38
CA LEU A 164 13.54 -0.28 -4.66
C LEU A 164 13.64 -0.48 -6.17
N PHE A 165 14.81 -0.91 -6.66
CA PHE A 165 15.09 -1.19 -8.07
C PHE A 165 16.03 -2.40 -8.21
#